data_AF-A0A3B8MMT5-F1
#
_entry.id   AF-A0A3B8MMT5-F1
#
_cell.length_a   1.000
_cell.length_b   1.000
_cell.length_c   1.000
_cell.angle_alpha   90.00
_cell.angle_beta   90.00
_cell.angle_gamma   90.00
#
_symmetry.space_group_name_H-M   'P 1'
#
loop_
_entity.id
_entity.type
_entity.pdbx_description
1 polymer ?
#
loop_
_entity_poly.entity_id
_entity_poly.type
_entity_poly.pdbx_seq_one_letter_code
_entity_poly.pdbx_strand_id
1 'polypeptide(L)'
;MGFSEMHGQGYRAPGDLNFGRKPLTVRPIISKTGKERQGGWGVKENAGAGDDRKVAQGIKWIRKHGSRMDRPWTLEINISDPHFPQDVTQDLWDMYEGHDDLPDHGGDVASANHPYALDLRKQFQMEAFREESVRGLRRGYYGCVTHVDRKVGEVMDVLDETWLSDPTVFAYTSDHGEMLGKFGLWWKCSLYEDSVRAPLIVAGPGFRKGEVGHTAVSQLDLQASIFAAVGAERPEDWAGGPLQDLGLNDESRATFSEYHGHGVRGSGFVIRKGKWKYMHNCEAFHQLFDIIVDPDELDDRHESEPEDVADLERELKAVCDPDAENRRAYRAATRCDRGSRPRNTSRRSRGFSRVSSDFSTMGRCGAQYLAASQKMEMPCSRHLSRSSGGMAMARQRLIPIGSSCSATFRKHSSVVVSGKLLCRSRLKDRSFGPKAT
;
A
#
# COMPACT_ATOMS: atom_id res chain seq x y z
N MET A 1 -16.04 16.82 -7.50
CA MET A 1 -14.96 16.15 -8.26
C MET A 1 -15.44 15.18 -9.35
N GLY A 2 -16.74 14.88 -9.52
CA GLY A 2 -17.21 14.14 -10.71
C GLY A 2 -16.57 12.75 -10.89
N PHE A 3 -16.15 12.11 -9.80
CA PHE A 3 -15.68 10.74 -9.79
C PHE A 3 -16.81 9.81 -10.24
N SER A 4 -16.53 8.95 -11.20
CA SER A 4 -17.39 7.84 -11.57
C SER A 4 -16.77 6.59 -10.96
N GLU A 5 -17.23 6.19 -9.77
CA GLU A 5 -16.68 5.03 -9.08
C GLU A 5 -17.38 3.75 -9.54
N MET A 6 -16.63 2.68 -9.78
CA MET A 6 -17.18 1.34 -9.87
C MET A 6 -17.23 0.74 -8.47
N HIS A 7 -18.37 0.86 -7.79
CA HIS A 7 -18.53 0.23 -6.48
C HIS A 7 -18.51 -1.31 -6.59
N GLY A 8 -17.77 -1.97 -5.70
CA GLY A 8 -17.98 -3.39 -5.44
C GLY A 8 -19.41 -3.65 -4.97
N GLN A 9 -19.97 -4.83 -5.26
CA GLN A 9 -21.32 -5.19 -4.78
C GLN A 9 -21.43 -4.98 -3.26
N GLY A 10 -22.31 -4.05 -2.85
CA GLY A 10 -22.62 -3.79 -1.45
C GLY A 10 -21.97 -2.53 -0.84
N TYR A 11 -21.06 -1.85 -1.53
CA TYR A 11 -20.48 -0.58 -1.06
C TYR A 11 -21.26 0.63 -1.58
N ARG A 12 -21.54 1.60 -0.71
CA ARG A 12 -22.32 2.82 -1.02
C ARG A 12 -21.47 4.10 -1.09
N ALA A 13 -20.17 4.00 -0.83
CA ALA A 13 -19.26 5.14 -0.84
C ALA A 13 -17.80 4.71 -1.10
N PRO A 14 -16.95 5.62 -1.63
CA PRO A 14 -15.53 5.39 -1.80
C PRO A 14 -14.83 5.28 -0.45
N GLY A 15 -14.05 4.22 -0.30
CA GLY A 15 -13.30 3.94 0.93
C GLY A 15 -14.19 3.63 2.13
N ASP A 16 -13.54 3.26 3.23
CA ASP A 16 -14.21 3.19 4.51
C ASP A 16 -14.55 4.61 4.98
N LEU A 17 -15.74 5.12 4.62
CA LEU A 17 -16.27 6.35 5.22
C LEU A 17 -16.47 6.23 6.73
N ASN A 18 -16.32 5.03 7.32
CA ASN A 18 -16.06 4.96 8.75
C ASN A 18 -14.61 5.39 9.04
N PHE A 19 -14.44 6.70 9.16
CA PHE A 19 -13.55 7.26 10.18
C PHE A 19 -13.99 6.88 11.62
N GLY A 20 -14.88 5.90 11.78
CA GLY A 20 -15.02 5.12 12.99
C GLY A 20 -13.83 4.19 13.17
N ARG A 21 -12.63 4.77 13.37
CA ARG A 21 -11.55 4.06 14.06
C ARG A 21 -12.15 3.65 15.39
N LYS A 22 -12.47 2.36 15.56
CA LYS A 22 -12.77 1.75 16.85
C LYS A 22 -11.40 1.41 17.45
N PRO A 23 -10.75 2.31 18.19
CA PRO A 23 -9.43 2.03 18.71
C PRO A 23 -9.58 1.05 19.87
N LEU A 24 -8.52 0.31 20.19
CA LEU A 24 -8.30 -0.42 21.44
C LEU A 24 -9.49 -1.17 22.07
N THR A 25 -10.44 -1.68 21.28
CA THR A 25 -11.30 -2.75 21.78
C THR A 25 -10.50 -4.02 21.63
N VAL A 26 -10.25 -4.73 22.75
CA VAL A 26 -10.16 -6.19 22.71
C VAL A 26 -11.43 -6.60 22.00
N ARG A 27 -11.38 -6.83 20.68
CA ARG A 27 -12.50 -7.49 20.01
C ARG A 27 -12.65 -8.75 20.85
N PRO A 28 -13.80 -8.98 21.51
CA PRO A 28 -14.03 -10.30 22.05
C PRO A 28 -13.77 -11.23 20.88
N ILE A 29 -13.03 -12.31 21.12
CA ILE A 29 -12.63 -13.29 20.12
C ILE A 29 -13.89 -13.73 19.36
N ILE A 30 -14.25 -13.02 18.29
CA ILE A 30 -15.52 -13.18 17.60
C ILE A 30 -15.20 -13.15 16.12
N SER A 31 -15.30 -14.36 15.58
CA SER A 31 -15.16 -14.81 14.19
C SER A 31 -13.74 -14.73 13.63
N LYS A 32 -13.06 -15.90 13.60
CA LYS A 32 -11.75 -16.17 13.01
C LYS A 32 -10.53 -15.68 13.80
N THR A 33 -10.27 -16.39 14.90
CA THR A 33 -8.96 -16.40 15.59
C THR A 33 -7.85 -16.73 14.61
N GLY A 34 -6.60 -16.35 14.91
CA GLY A 34 -5.48 -16.81 14.09
C GLY A 34 -5.36 -18.34 14.07
N LYS A 35 -5.79 -19.02 15.14
CA LYS A 35 -5.93 -20.48 15.18
C LYS A 35 -6.81 -21.06 14.06
N GLU A 36 -7.90 -20.39 13.68
CA GLU A 36 -8.72 -20.81 12.52
C GLU A 36 -8.05 -20.47 11.19
N ARG A 37 -7.25 -19.40 11.14
CA ARG A 37 -6.57 -18.94 9.92
C ARG A 37 -5.32 -19.75 9.57
N GLN A 38 -4.72 -20.47 10.52
CA GLN A 38 -3.50 -21.25 10.28
C GLN A 38 -3.67 -22.36 9.22
N GLY A 39 -4.91 -22.79 8.96
CA GLY A 39 -5.24 -23.76 7.90
C GLY A 39 -5.80 -23.12 6.62
N GLY A 40 -5.80 -21.79 6.53
CA GLY A 40 -6.32 -21.05 5.38
C GLY A 40 -5.31 -20.94 4.25
N TRP A 41 -4.84 -22.08 3.74
CA TRP A 41 -3.89 -22.17 2.65
C TRP A 41 -4.14 -23.43 1.82
N GLY A 42 -3.63 -23.43 0.59
CA GLY A 42 -3.62 -24.60 -0.29
C GLY A 42 -4.36 -24.37 -1.59
N VAL A 43 -4.76 -25.47 -2.23
CA VAL A 43 -5.34 -25.44 -3.57
C VAL A 43 -6.84 -25.20 -3.53
N LYS A 44 -7.29 -24.23 -4.33
CA LYS A 44 -8.69 -23.94 -4.58
C LYS A 44 -8.89 -23.49 -6.01
N GLU A 45 -9.79 -24.18 -6.72
CA GLU A 45 -10.03 -23.96 -8.15
C GLU A 45 -10.39 -22.51 -8.50
N ASN A 46 -11.16 -21.84 -7.64
CA ASN A 46 -11.60 -20.45 -7.83
C ASN A 46 -10.86 -19.44 -6.94
N ALA A 47 -9.62 -19.75 -6.52
CA ALA A 47 -8.75 -18.77 -5.86
C ALA A 47 -8.53 -17.54 -6.77
N GLY A 48 -8.41 -16.35 -6.18
CA GLY A 48 -8.18 -15.11 -6.95
C GLY A 48 -9.36 -14.59 -7.79
N ALA A 49 -10.46 -15.34 -7.96
CA ALA A 49 -11.56 -14.98 -8.86
C ALA A 49 -12.23 -13.63 -8.55
N GLY A 50 -12.14 -13.15 -7.31
CA GLY A 50 -12.58 -11.81 -6.93
C GLY A 50 -11.74 -10.71 -7.59
N ASP A 51 -10.42 -10.89 -7.58
CA ASP A 51 -9.46 -9.96 -8.17
C ASP A 51 -9.47 -10.03 -9.69
N ASP A 52 -9.60 -11.22 -10.27
CA ASP A 52 -9.83 -11.38 -11.72
C ASP A 52 -10.99 -10.52 -12.21
N ARG A 53 -12.12 -10.51 -11.48
CA ARG A 53 -13.28 -9.68 -11.83
C ARG A 53 -12.98 -8.19 -11.72
N LYS A 54 -12.26 -7.74 -10.69
CA LYS A 54 -11.90 -6.32 -10.51
C LYS A 54 -10.96 -5.85 -11.62
N VAL A 55 -9.93 -6.63 -11.91
CA VAL A 55 -8.94 -6.36 -12.96
C VAL A 55 -9.62 -6.33 -14.32
N ALA A 56 -10.47 -7.34 -14.63
CA ALA A 56 -11.23 -7.36 -15.86
C ALA A 56 -12.16 -6.14 -16.02
N GLN A 57 -12.75 -5.64 -14.93
CA GLN A 57 -13.55 -4.40 -14.94
C GLN A 57 -12.68 -3.17 -15.22
N GLY A 58 -11.49 -3.07 -14.61
CA GLY A 58 -10.52 -2.01 -14.89
C GLY A 58 -10.08 -2.01 -16.36
N ILE A 59 -9.69 -3.17 -16.89
CA ILE A 59 -9.32 -3.35 -18.31
C ILE A 59 -10.48 -2.95 -19.24
N LYS A 60 -11.71 -3.38 -18.91
CA LYS A 60 -12.90 -2.99 -19.67
C LYS A 60 -13.12 -1.48 -19.65
N TRP A 61 -12.88 -0.83 -18.51
CA TRP A 61 -12.97 0.61 -18.38
C TRP A 61 -11.92 1.31 -19.25
N ILE A 62 -10.65 0.89 -19.19
CA ILE A 62 -9.54 1.44 -20.00
C ILE A 62 -9.89 1.37 -21.49
N ARG A 63 -10.30 0.20 -21.99
CA ARG A 63 -10.66 0.01 -23.41
C ARG A 63 -11.84 0.88 -23.85
N LYS A 64 -12.84 1.06 -22.98
CA LYS A 64 -14.08 1.76 -23.34
C LYS A 64 -13.96 3.28 -23.19
N HIS A 65 -13.19 3.74 -22.22
CA HIS A 65 -13.20 5.13 -21.75
C HIS A 65 -11.83 5.80 -21.80
N GLY A 66 -10.74 5.10 -21.45
CA GLY A 66 -9.43 5.73 -21.22
C GLY A 66 -8.97 6.67 -22.33
N SER A 67 -9.00 6.22 -23.59
CA SER A 67 -8.60 7.01 -24.77
C SER A 67 -9.64 8.00 -25.28
N ARG A 68 -10.85 7.99 -24.71
CA ARG A 68 -11.97 8.87 -25.09
C ARG A 68 -12.20 10.02 -24.12
N MET A 69 -11.47 10.05 -23.01
CA MET A 69 -11.57 11.14 -22.04
C MET A 69 -10.83 12.37 -22.56
N ASP A 70 -11.45 13.53 -22.42
CA ASP A 70 -10.89 14.86 -22.72
C ASP A 70 -10.27 15.53 -21.49
N ARG A 71 -10.32 14.85 -20.34
CA ARG A 71 -9.77 15.26 -19.05
C ARG A 71 -8.90 14.14 -18.45
N PRO A 72 -7.90 14.48 -17.62
CA PRO A 72 -7.12 13.47 -16.91
C PRO A 72 -8.04 12.61 -16.03
N TRP A 73 -7.63 11.38 -15.79
CA TRP A 73 -8.35 10.42 -14.97
C TRP A 73 -7.39 9.68 -14.05
N THR A 74 -7.93 9.16 -12.96
CA THR A 74 -7.24 8.25 -12.03
C THR A 74 -8.09 6.98 -11.95
N LEU A 75 -7.45 5.83 -12.11
CA LEU A 75 -8.07 4.52 -11.98
C LEU A 75 -7.31 3.72 -10.93
N GLU A 76 -7.98 3.36 -9.86
CA GLU A 76 -7.46 2.44 -8.84
C GLU A 76 -8.05 1.03 -9.08
N ILE A 77 -7.18 0.02 -9.16
CA ILE A 77 -7.58 -1.39 -9.26
C ILE A 77 -7.07 -2.08 -7.99
N ASN A 78 -7.97 -2.30 -7.04
CA ASN A 78 -7.60 -2.77 -5.72
C ASN A 78 -7.67 -4.31 -5.63
N ILE A 79 -6.50 -4.95 -5.76
CA ILE A 79 -6.31 -6.40 -5.71
C ILE A 79 -6.23 -6.83 -4.24
N SER A 80 -6.94 -7.90 -3.87
CA SER A 80 -6.98 -8.41 -2.50
C SER A 80 -5.82 -9.35 -2.18
N ASP A 81 -5.38 -10.17 -3.14
CA ASP A 81 -4.14 -10.94 -2.97
C ASP A 81 -2.94 -9.98 -2.72
N PRO A 82 -1.95 -10.36 -1.89
CA PRO A 82 -1.77 -11.66 -1.23
C PRO A 82 -2.37 -11.74 0.20
N HIS A 83 -3.41 -10.96 0.50
CA HIS A 83 -4.09 -11.03 1.78
C HIS A 83 -4.64 -12.44 2.05
N PHE A 84 -4.64 -12.87 3.32
CA PHE A 84 -5.20 -14.16 3.70
C PHE A 84 -6.68 -14.33 3.26
N PRO A 85 -7.16 -15.55 3.00
CA PRO A 85 -6.44 -16.82 3.04
C PRO A 85 -5.48 -17.01 1.85
N GLN A 86 -4.42 -17.78 2.06
CA GLN A 86 -3.39 -18.13 1.09
C GLN A 86 -3.83 -19.30 0.20
N ASP A 87 -5.07 -19.21 -0.30
CA ASP A 87 -5.65 -20.14 -1.27
C ASP A 87 -5.17 -19.76 -2.66
N VAL A 88 -4.66 -20.71 -3.45
CA VAL A 88 -4.22 -20.48 -4.84
C VAL A 88 -4.71 -21.59 -5.77
N THR A 89 -4.65 -21.38 -7.08
CA THR A 89 -4.93 -22.44 -8.05
C THR A 89 -3.85 -23.52 -8.03
N GLN A 90 -4.14 -24.71 -8.57
CA GLN A 90 -3.19 -25.83 -8.58
C GLN A 90 -1.89 -25.45 -9.30
N ASP A 91 -1.96 -24.75 -10.43
CA ASP A 91 -0.76 -24.34 -11.19
C ASP A 91 0.15 -23.40 -10.40
N LEU A 92 -0.43 -22.48 -9.64
CA LEU A 92 0.31 -21.55 -8.78
C LEU A 92 0.87 -22.27 -7.55
N TRP A 93 0.12 -23.21 -6.98
CA TRP A 93 0.62 -24.04 -5.89
C TRP A 93 1.85 -24.84 -6.33
N ASP A 94 1.74 -25.54 -7.45
CA ASP A 94 2.80 -26.41 -8.00
C ASP A 94 4.05 -25.62 -8.40
N MET A 95 3.89 -24.38 -8.87
CA MET A 95 5.01 -23.48 -9.19
C MET A 95 5.96 -23.25 -8.01
N TYR A 96 5.45 -23.32 -6.78
CA TYR A 96 6.20 -23.10 -5.55
C TYR A 96 6.42 -24.39 -4.74
N GLU A 97 6.40 -25.56 -5.39
CA GLU A 97 6.88 -26.79 -4.77
C GLU A 97 8.35 -26.64 -4.33
N GLY A 98 8.64 -26.95 -3.06
CA GLY A 98 9.97 -26.76 -2.45
C GLY A 98 10.33 -25.31 -2.09
N HIS A 99 9.40 -24.37 -2.27
CA HIS A 99 9.53 -22.97 -1.86
C HIS A 99 8.61 -22.65 -0.66
N ASP A 100 8.58 -23.56 0.29
CA ASP A 100 7.84 -23.51 1.55
C ASP A 100 8.82 -23.40 2.74
N ASP A 101 9.80 -22.52 2.60
CA ASP A 101 10.85 -22.27 3.60
C ASP A 101 10.27 -21.76 4.92
N LEU A 102 10.97 -22.01 6.03
CA LEU A 102 10.61 -21.43 7.33
C LEU A 102 11.23 -20.03 7.46
N PRO A 103 10.63 -19.14 8.25
CA PRO A 103 11.24 -17.83 8.52
C PRO A 103 12.62 -18.00 9.17
N ASP A 104 13.58 -17.18 8.75
CA ASP A 104 14.95 -17.21 9.27
C ASP A 104 15.00 -16.96 10.79
N HIS A 105 14.10 -16.11 11.30
CA HIS A 105 14.04 -15.73 12.71
C HIS A 105 12.70 -16.13 13.33
N GLY A 106 12.76 -17.11 14.24
CA GLY A 106 11.61 -17.68 14.94
C GLY A 106 11.21 -16.92 16.21
N GLY A 107 10.45 -17.59 17.07
CA GLY A 107 9.93 -17.01 18.32
C GLY A 107 10.95 -16.91 19.47
N ASP A 108 12.20 -17.26 19.23
CA ASP A 108 13.29 -17.42 20.19
C ASP A 108 14.27 -16.24 20.24
N VAL A 109 14.22 -15.32 19.27
CA VAL A 109 15.06 -14.11 19.24
C VAL A 109 14.55 -13.02 20.19
N ALA A 110 15.40 -12.06 20.53
CA ALA A 110 15.08 -10.99 21.49
C ALA A 110 13.84 -10.18 21.09
N SER A 111 13.75 -9.74 19.83
CA SER A 111 12.61 -8.98 19.30
C SER A 111 11.30 -9.75 19.36
N ALA A 112 11.34 -11.08 19.17
CA ALA A 112 10.16 -11.94 19.30
C ALA A 112 9.66 -12.09 20.74
N ASN A 113 10.50 -11.78 21.73
CA ASN A 113 10.20 -11.82 23.15
C ASN A 113 9.95 -10.43 23.77
N HIS A 114 10.00 -9.37 22.96
CA HIS A 114 9.58 -8.04 23.40
C HIS A 114 8.08 -8.04 23.77
N PRO A 115 7.63 -7.35 24.83
CA PRO A 115 6.23 -7.37 25.26
C PRO A 115 5.23 -7.02 24.15
N TYR A 116 5.60 -6.11 23.24
CA TYR A 116 4.81 -5.76 22.05
C TYR A 116 4.54 -6.98 21.15
N ALA A 117 5.58 -7.75 20.84
CA ALA A 117 5.49 -8.93 19.99
C ALA A 117 4.69 -10.06 20.67
N LEU A 118 4.92 -10.27 21.97
CA LEU A 118 4.21 -11.28 22.76
C LEU A 118 2.70 -11.01 22.82
N ASP A 119 2.29 -9.75 22.99
CA ASP A 119 0.87 -9.39 23.02
C ASP A 119 0.17 -9.69 21.68
N LEU A 120 0.83 -9.39 20.55
CA LEU A 120 0.32 -9.70 19.22
C LEU A 120 0.18 -11.22 19.02
N ARG A 121 1.23 -11.98 19.33
CA ARG A 121 1.21 -13.46 19.23
C ARG A 121 0.08 -14.06 20.04
N LYS A 122 -0.11 -13.58 21.28
CA LYS A 122 -1.18 -14.02 22.18
C LYS A 122 -2.57 -13.64 21.66
N GLN A 123 -2.77 -12.39 21.25
CA GLN A 123 -4.06 -11.90 20.75
C GLN A 123 -4.54 -12.72 19.56
N PHE A 124 -3.63 -13.05 18.65
CA PHE A 124 -3.95 -13.80 17.45
C PHE A 124 -3.79 -15.31 17.61
N GLN A 125 -3.39 -15.80 18.79
CA GLN A 125 -3.19 -17.21 19.08
C GLN A 125 -2.17 -17.88 18.14
N MET A 126 -1.12 -17.14 17.77
CA MET A 126 -0.10 -17.60 16.82
C MET A 126 0.79 -18.70 17.40
N GLU A 127 0.83 -18.86 18.73
CA GLU A 127 1.48 -19.99 19.41
C GLU A 127 0.92 -21.36 18.98
N ALA A 128 -0.30 -21.39 18.42
CA ALA A 128 -0.89 -22.62 17.93
C ALA A 128 -0.32 -23.09 16.58
N PHE A 129 0.39 -22.22 15.85
CA PHE A 129 0.83 -22.49 14.49
C PHE A 129 1.91 -23.55 14.48
N ARG A 130 1.71 -24.58 13.66
CA ARG A 130 2.67 -25.67 13.48
C ARG A 130 3.47 -25.44 12.21
N GLU A 131 4.64 -26.09 12.13
CA GLU A 131 5.55 -25.98 10.99
C GLU A 131 4.82 -26.18 9.65
N GLU A 132 3.99 -27.22 9.54
CA GLU A 132 3.18 -27.49 8.35
C GLU A 132 2.31 -26.29 7.93
N SER A 133 1.68 -25.62 8.90
CA SER A 133 0.89 -24.41 8.64
C SER A 133 1.77 -23.25 8.16
N VAL A 134 2.94 -23.06 8.77
CA VAL A 134 3.89 -22.01 8.37
C VAL A 134 4.33 -22.21 6.92
N ARG A 135 4.74 -23.43 6.57
CA ARG A 135 5.16 -23.81 5.23
C ARG A 135 4.05 -23.60 4.21
N GLY A 136 2.85 -24.10 4.51
CA GLY A 136 1.69 -23.99 3.63
C GLY A 136 1.27 -22.53 3.38
N LEU A 137 1.24 -21.70 4.43
CA LEU A 137 0.93 -20.27 4.31
C LEU A 137 1.98 -19.53 3.46
N ARG A 138 3.27 -19.79 3.65
CA ARG A 138 4.34 -19.13 2.88
C ARG A 138 4.31 -19.52 1.41
N ARG A 139 4.15 -20.82 1.11
CA ARG A 139 3.97 -21.31 -0.26
C ARG A 139 2.78 -20.67 -0.94
N GLY A 140 1.62 -20.65 -0.27
CA GLY A 140 0.41 -20.03 -0.80
C GLY A 140 0.57 -18.53 -1.00
N TYR A 141 1.25 -17.83 -0.09
CA TYR A 141 1.56 -16.41 -0.23
C TYR A 141 2.38 -16.11 -1.50
N TYR A 142 3.44 -16.87 -1.78
CA TYR A 142 4.20 -16.70 -3.02
C TYR A 142 3.35 -16.97 -4.27
N GLY A 143 2.47 -17.97 -4.22
CA GLY A 143 1.48 -18.22 -5.27
C GLY A 143 0.55 -17.03 -5.49
N CYS A 144 0.02 -16.42 -4.41
CA CYS A 144 -0.79 -15.20 -4.49
C CYS A 144 0.01 -14.03 -5.08
N VAL A 145 1.28 -13.86 -4.72
CA VAL A 145 2.15 -12.81 -5.31
C VAL A 145 2.31 -13.01 -6.82
N THR A 146 2.51 -14.24 -7.30
CA THR A 146 2.52 -14.52 -8.75
C THR A 146 1.17 -14.23 -9.40
N HIS A 147 0.06 -14.49 -8.71
CA HIS A 147 -1.25 -14.10 -9.22
C HIS A 147 -1.34 -12.57 -9.40
N VAL A 148 -0.91 -11.78 -8.41
CA VAL A 148 -0.84 -10.31 -8.51
C VAL A 148 0.04 -9.88 -9.69
N ASP A 149 1.23 -10.46 -9.86
CA ASP A 149 2.13 -10.18 -10.97
C ASP A 149 1.46 -10.39 -12.35
N ARG A 150 0.77 -11.53 -12.52
CA ARG A 150 -0.01 -11.82 -13.74
C ARG A 150 -1.11 -10.77 -13.96
N LYS A 151 -1.84 -10.37 -12.92
CA LYS A 151 -2.90 -9.34 -13.01
C LYS A 151 -2.35 -7.97 -13.38
N VAL A 152 -1.20 -7.60 -12.83
CA VAL A 152 -0.50 -6.36 -13.19
C VAL A 152 -0.10 -6.41 -14.66
N GLY A 153 0.45 -7.55 -15.13
CA GLY A 153 0.77 -7.77 -16.54
C GLY A 153 -0.42 -7.52 -17.48
N GLU A 154 -1.60 -8.05 -17.15
CA GLU A 154 -2.83 -7.82 -17.95
C GLU A 154 -3.23 -6.34 -18.04
N VAL A 155 -3.01 -5.56 -16.97
CA VAL A 155 -3.26 -4.11 -16.97
C VAL A 155 -2.23 -3.38 -17.83
N MET A 156 -0.97 -3.76 -17.75
CA MET A 156 0.09 -3.17 -18.58
C MET A 156 -0.14 -3.47 -20.07
N ASP A 157 -0.50 -4.71 -20.40
CA ASP A 157 -0.81 -5.12 -21.77
C ASP A 157 -1.95 -4.27 -22.37
N VAL A 158 -3.03 -4.00 -21.62
CA VAL A 158 -4.13 -3.18 -22.14
C VAL A 158 -3.74 -1.71 -22.33
N LEU A 159 -2.86 -1.16 -21.48
CA LEU A 159 -2.33 0.19 -21.68
C LEU A 159 -1.53 0.27 -23.00
N ASP A 160 -0.72 -0.75 -23.29
CA ASP A 160 0.05 -0.83 -24.54
C ASP A 160 -0.89 -0.99 -25.75
N GLU A 161 -1.85 -1.91 -25.70
CA GLU A 161 -2.84 -2.16 -26.76
C GLU A 161 -3.67 -0.91 -27.11
N THR A 162 -3.94 -0.07 -26.11
CA THR A 162 -4.76 1.14 -26.24
C THR A 162 -3.95 2.41 -26.47
N TRP A 163 -2.62 2.30 -26.61
CA TRP A 163 -1.69 3.43 -26.79
C TRP A 163 -1.74 4.43 -25.63
N LEU A 164 -2.05 3.95 -24.43
CA LEU A 164 -2.15 4.76 -23.20
C LEU A 164 -0.91 4.65 -22.32
N SER A 165 0.06 3.79 -22.62
CA SER A 165 1.27 3.61 -21.80
C SER A 165 2.11 4.90 -21.67
N ASP A 166 2.36 5.60 -22.78
CA ASP A 166 3.18 6.81 -22.80
C ASP A 166 2.59 7.97 -21.95
N PRO A 167 1.30 8.30 -22.03
CA PRO A 167 0.72 9.37 -21.22
C PRO A 167 0.34 8.95 -19.79
N THR A 168 0.48 7.68 -19.41
CA THR A 168 0.02 7.17 -18.10
C THR A 168 1.16 7.15 -17.08
N VAL A 169 0.89 7.71 -15.90
CA VAL A 169 1.67 7.40 -14.69
C VAL A 169 1.07 6.15 -14.07
N PHE A 170 1.83 5.06 -14.05
CA PHE A 170 1.47 3.79 -13.42
C PHE A 170 2.14 3.71 -12.04
N ALA A 171 1.38 3.33 -11.01
CA ALA A 171 1.90 3.08 -9.67
C ALA A 171 1.43 1.72 -9.15
N TYR A 172 2.34 0.93 -8.61
CA TYR A 172 2.06 -0.28 -7.86
C TYR A 172 2.46 -0.08 -6.40
N THR A 173 1.55 -0.38 -5.48
CA THR A 173 1.81 -0.31 -4.04
C THR A 173 0.92 -1.26 -3.25
N SER A 174 1.12 -1.30 -1.92
CA SER A 174 0.33 -2.08 -0.96
C SER A 174 -0.07 -1.20 0.23
N ASP A 175 -1.17 -1.54 0.89
CA ASP A 175 -1.63 -0.84 2.11
C ASP A 175 -0.71 -1.09 3.31
N HIS A 176 -0.12 -2.28 3.39
CA HIS A 176 0.88 -2.68 4.39
C HIS A 176 1.75 -3.85 3.87
N GLY A 177 2.71 -4.30 4.69
CA GLY A 177 3.54 -5.49 4.45
C GLY A 177 2.99 -6.77 5.11
N GLU A 178 3.77 -7.83 5.19
CA GLU A 178 3.37 -9.12 5.78
C GLU A 178 4.53 -9.75 6.56
N MET A 179 4.29 -10.11 7.83
CA MET A 179 5.31 -10.70 8.71
C MET A 179 5.75 -12.11 8.30
N LEU A 180 4.93 -12.86 7.56
CA LEU A 180 5.23 -14.21 7.05
C LEU A 180 5.86 -15.21 8.05
N GLY A 181 5.52 -15.09 9.34
CA GLY A 181 5.99 -15.98 10.39
C GLY A 181 7.26 -15.51 11.11
N LYS A 182 7.93 -14.44 10.66
CA LYS A 182 9.08 -13.87 11.37
C LYS A 182 8.67 -13.47 12.79
N PHE A 183 9.52 -13.80 13.77
CA PHE A 183 9.23 -13.64 15.20
C PHE A 183 8.03 -14.45 15.71
N GLY A 184 7.53 -15.40 14.92
CA GLY A 184 6.27 -16.08 15.16
C GLY A 184 5.04 -15.19 14.91
N LEU A 185 5.21 -14.03 14.28
CA LEU A 185 4.16 -13.08 13.94
C LEU A 185 3.64 -13.34 12.52
N TRP A 186 2.35 -13.12 12.32
CA TRP A 186 1.68 -13.23 11.03
C TRP A 186 0.81 -12.02 10.74
N TRP A 187 0.59 -11.78 9.46
CA TRP A 187 -0.16 -10.66 8.91
C TRP A 187 0.52 -9.32 9.17
N LYS A 188 -0.29 -8.37 9.57
CA LYS A 188 0.03 -6.97 9.84
C LYS A 188 -0.29 -6.65 11.28
N CYS A 189 -0.50 -5.37 11.60
CA CYS A 189 -0.73 -4.88 12.97
C CYS A 189 0.54 -4.79 13.82
N SER A 190 1.70 -5.14 13.25
CA SER A 190 2.99 -4.91 13.86
C SER A 190 3.62 -3.63 13.30
N LEU A 191 4.49 -3.02 14.08
CA LEU A 191 5.33 -1.90 13.66
C LEU A 191 6.73 -2.36 13.20
N TYR A 192 7.02 -3.66 13.27
CA TYR A 192 8.20 -4.29 12.65
C TYR A 192 8.19 -4.14 11.12
N GLU A 193 9.38 -4.20 10.53
CA GLU A 193 9.68 -3.76 9.16
C GLU A 193 8.83 -4.50 8.15
N ASP A 194 8.75 -5.82 8.28
CA ASP A 194 8.00 -6.66 7.36
C ASP A 194 6.49 -6.33 7.35
N SER A 195 5.93 -5.78 8.44
CA SER A 195 4.53 -5.34 8.49
C SER A 195 4.33 -3.91 8.00
N VAL A 196 5.25 -2.98 8.27
CA VAL A 196 5.08 -1.55 7.92
C VAL A 196 5.60 -1.19 6.54
N ARG A 197 6.59 -1.91 6.03
CA ARG A 197 7.19 -1.65 4.72
C ARG A 197 6.32 -2.25 3.64
N ALA A 198 5.83 -1.39 2.75
CA ALA A 198 5.09 -1.77 1.55
C ALA A 198 5.94 -1.51 0.29
N PRO A 199 5.77 -2.30 -0.78
CA PRO A 199 6.37 -1.99 -2.08
C PRO A 199 5.79 -0.68 -2.64
N LEU A 200 6.61 0.07 -3.37
CA LEU A 200 6.19 1.21 -4.16
C LEU A 200 7.02 1.26 -5.44
N ILE A 201 6.36 1.08 -6.58
CA ILE A 201 6.97 1.18 -7.91
C ILE A 201 6.14 2.20 -8.69
N VAL A 202 6.81 3.18 -9.30
CA VAL A 202 6.16 4.19 -10.13
C VAL A 202 6.87 4.28 -11.48
N ALA A 203 6.11 4.34 -12.56
CA ALA A 203 6.60 4.45 -13.93
C ALA A 203 5.73 5.42 -14.72
N GLY A 204 6.32 6.10 -15.71
CA GLY A 204 5.60 7.02 -16.60
C GLY A 204 6.19 8.44 -16.60
N PRO A 205 5.46 9.41 -17.18
CA PRO A 205 5.90 10.80 -17.27
C PRO A 205 6.30 11.40 -15.92
N GLY A 206 7.41 12.14 -15.88
CA GLY A 206 7.93 12.77 -14.67
C GLY A 206 8.80 11.88 -13.78
N PHE A 207 8.87 10.57 -14.05
CA PHE A 207 9.69 9.63 -13.28
C PHE A 207 10.94 9.17 -14.05
N ARG A 208 12.04 8.97 -13.32
CA ARG A 208 13.29 8.42 -13.86
C ARG A 208 13.16 6.91 -14.06
N LYS A 209 13.57 6.41 -15.22
CA LYS A 209 13.47 4.97 -15.56
C LYS A 209 14.67 4.19 -14.99
N GLY A 210 14.39 3.06 -14.33
CA GLY A 210 15.41 2.13 -13.87
C GLY A 210 16.19 2.58 -12.64
N GLU A 211 15.71 3.60 -11.95
CA GLU A 211 16.30 4.12 -10.71
C GLU A 211 15.66 3.47 -9.48
N VAL A 212 16.45 3.33 -8.41
CA VAL A 212 15.97 2.88 -7.10
C VAL A 212 16.19 4.02 -6.10
N GLY A 213 15.14 4.37 -5.35
CA GLY A 213 15.21 5.37 -4.28
C GLY A 213 15.42 4.73 -2.91
N HIS A 214 16.29 5.33 -2.11
CA HIS A 214 16.57 4.98 -0.72
C HIS A 214 16.01 6.02 0.28
N THR A 215 15.56 7.18 -0.20
CA THR A 215 14.78 8.15 0.60
C THR A 215 13.56 7.47 1.22
N ALA A 216 13.35 7.68 2.53
CA ALA A 216 12.16 7.21 3.20
C ALA A 216 10.90 7.93 2.65
N VAL A 217 9.93 7.15 2.19
CA VAL A 217 8.65 7.64 1.65
C VAL A 217 7.47 6.92 2.29
N SER A 218 6.29 7.49 2.13
CA SER A 218 5.02 7.02 2.69
C SER A 218 3.91 7.02 1.62
N GLN A 219 2.78 6.38 1.92
CA GLN A 219 1.61 6.41 1.05
C GLN A 219 1.06 7.83 0.81
N LEU A 220 1.36 8.77 1.72
CA LEU A 220 1.00 10.18 1.57
C LEU A 220 1.76 10.86 0.42
N ASP A 221 2.97 10.39 0.12
CA ASP A 221 3.77 10.89 -1.00
C ASP A 221 3.19 10.40 -2.34
N LEU A 222 2.71 9.16 -2.41
CA LEU A 222 1.98 8.66 -3.57
C LEU A 222 0.67 9.44 -3.79
N GLN A 223 -0.06 9.74 -2.71
CA GLN A 223 -1.23 10.61 -2.79
C GLN A 223 -0.86 11.98 -3.40
N ALA A 224 0.20 12.62 -2.92
CA ALA A 224 0.67 13.89 -3.48
C ALA A 224 1.08 13.78 -4.95
N SER A 225 1.72 12.67 -5.34
CA SER A 225 2.05 12.38 -6.74
C SER A 225 0.83 12.30 -7.64
N ILE A 226 -0.28 11.72 -7.17
CA ILE A 226 -1.52 11.63 -7.96
C ILE A 226 -2.05 13.03 -8.27
N PHE A 227 -2.12 13.93 -7.28
CA PHE A 227 -2.57 15.32 -7.50
C PHE A 227 -1.70 16.03 -8.53
N ALA A 228 -0.38 15.93 -8.38
CA ALA A 228 0.55 16.59 -9.28
C ALA A 228 0.53 15.97 -10.69
N ALA A 229 0.32 14.65 -10.83
CA ALA A 229 0.22 13.99 -12.13
C ALA A 229 -1.03 14.42 -12.93
N VAL A 230 -2.15 14.68 -12.25
CA VAL A 230 -3.39 15.14 -12.91
C VAL A 230 -3.54 16.67 -12.95
N GLY A 231 -2.57 17.41 -12.38
CA GLY A 231 -2.61 18.87 -12.30
C GLY A 231 -3.75 19.41 -11.41
N ALA A 232 -4.15 18.66 -10.39
CA ALA A 232 -5.20 19.07 -9.46
C ALA A 232 -4.61 19.81 -8.24
N GLU A 233 -5.38 20.75 -7.69
CA GLU A 233 -5.04 21.41 -6.43
C GLU A 233 -5.13 20.42 -5.26
N ARG A 234 -4.05 20.35 -4.47
CA ARG A 234 -3.98 19.55 -3.25
C ARG A 234 -4.17 20.46 -2.03
N PRO A 235 -4.94 20.06 -1.00
CA PRO A 235 -5.01 20.83 0.24
C PRO A 235 -3.64 21.08 0.86
N GLU A 236 -3.39 22.30 1.32
CA GLU A 236 -2.07 22.74 1.83
C GLU A 236 -1.68 22.04 3.12
N ASP A 237 -2.65 21.60 3.93
CA ASP A 237 -2.46 20.98 5.24
C ASP A 237 -2.20 19.46 5.16
N TRP A 238 -2.27 18.86 3.97
CA TRP A 238 -2.02 17.43 3.80
C TRP A 238 -0.51 17.14 3.82
N ALA A 239 -0.10 16.18 4.66
CA ALA A 239 1.29 15.73 4.72
C ALA A 239 1.74 14.99 3.45
N GLY A 240 3.05 14.79 3.30
CA GLY A 240 3.67 14.17 2.12
C GLY A 240 3.99 15.16 1.01
N GLY A 241 4.82 14.73 0.05
CA GLY A 241 5.23 15.50 -1.12
C GLY A 241 5.28 14.64 -2.39
N PRO A 242 5.13 15.23 -3.60
CA PRO A 242 5.09 14.45 -4.83
C PRO A 242 6.41 13.70 -5.07
N LEU A 243 6.34 12.38 -5.21
CA LEU A 243 7.50 11.49 -5.44
C LEU A 243 8.35 11.90 -6.65
N GLN A 244 7.75 12.50 -7.69
CA GLN A 244 8.46 12.99 -8.87
C GLN A 244 9.46 14.12 -8.56
N ASP A 245 9.22 14.87 -7.48
CA ASP A 245 10.06 15.99 -7.06
C ASP A 245 11.05 15.59 -5.95
N LEU A 246 10.91 14.38 -5.38
CA LEU A 246 11.77 13.90 -4.32
C LEU A 246 13.12 13.41 -4.85
N GLY A 247 14.17 13.76 -4.11
CA GLY A 247 15.49 13.16 -4.27
C GLY A 247 15.47 11.67 -3.92
N LEU A 248 16.32 10.88 -4.57
CA LEU A 248 16.38 9.43 -4.34
C LEU A 248 17.16 9.02 -3.09
N ASN A 249 18.00 9.89 -2.54
CA ASN A 249 18.91 9.57 -1.43
C ASN A 249 18.95 10.68 -0.37
N ASP A 250 17.77 11.14 0.07
CA ASP A 250 17.63 12.10 1.16
C ASP A 250 17.49 11.37 2.50
N GLU A 251 18.60 11.25 3.22
CA GLU A 251 18.66 10.61 4.54
C GLU A 251 18.05 11.49 5.65
N SER A 252 17.87 12.79 5.40
CA SER A 252 17.32 13.72 6.39
C SER A 252 15.80 13.62 6.52
N ARG A 253 15.14 13.05 5.50
CA ARG A 253 13.69 12.87 5.48
C ARG A 253 13.26 11.80 6.47
N ALA A 254 12.26 12.14 7.29
CA ALA A 254 11.60 11.21 8.19
C ALA A 254 10.22 10.80 7.64
N THR A 255 9.83 9.54 7.87
CA THR A 255 8.46 9.08 7.71
C THR A 255 7.88 8.58 9.03
N PHE A 256 6.56 8.59 9.11
CA PHE A 256 5.80 8.33 10.32
C PHE A 256 4.76 7.23 10.09
N SER A 257 4.64 6.31 11.05
CA SER A 257 3.55 5.33 11.11
C SER A 257 2.99 5.26 12.53
N GLU A 258 1.68 4.98 12.66
CA GLU A 258 1.00 4.81 13.94
C GLU A 258 0.14 3.55 13.94
N TYR A 259 0.00 2.92 15.10
CA TYR A 259 -0.90 1.79 15.29
C TYR A 259 -1.64 1.88 16.64
N HIS A 260 -2.97 1.82 16.57
CA HIS A 260 -3.90 1.91 17.72
C HIS A 260 -4.91 0.74 17.75
N GLY A 261 -4.63 -0.30 16.97
CA GLY A 261 -5.57 -1.36 16.68
C GLY A 261 -5.61 -2.46 17.74
N HIS A 262 -5.87 -3.67 17.30
CA HIS A 262 -6.04 -4.83 18.15
C HIS A 262 -4.72 -5.57 18.33
N GLY A 263 -4.53 -6.19 19.50
CA GLY A 263 -3.31 -6.96 19.79
C GLY A 263 -2.16 -6.17 20.36
N VAL A 264 -2.37 -4.89 20.66
CA VAL A 264 -1.42 -4.03 21.39
C VAL A 264 -2.10 -3.48 22.64
N ARG A 265 -1.33 -3.32 23.73
CA ARG A 265 -1.85 -2.76 25.00
C ARG A 265 -2.17 -1.28 24.90
N GLY A 266 -1.35 -0.55 24.16
CA GLY A 266 -1.47 0.87 23.91
C GLY A 266 -1.00 1.21 22.51
N SER A 267 -0.97 2.50 22.20
CA SER A 267 -0.55 3.00 20.90
C SER A 267 0.94 2.76 20.67
N GLY A 268 1.30 2.49 19.42
CA GLY A 268 2.68 2.46 18.95
C GLY A 268 2.89 3.44 17.81
N PHE A 269 4.10 3.98 17.72
CA PHE A 269 4.49 4.92 16.67
C PHE A 269 5.87 4.56 16.13
N VAL A 270 6.11 4.85 14.85
CA VAL A 270 7.42 4.66 14.20
C VAL A 270 7.86 5.98 13.59
N ILE A 271 9.13 6.31 13.79
CA ILE A 271 9.86 7.27 12.96
C ILE A 271 10.95 6.51 12.20
N ARG A 272 10.95 6.66 10.87
CA ARG A 272 11.97 6.10 9.97
C ARG A 272 12.73 7.25 9.32
N LYS A 273 14.02 7.40 9.64
CA LYS A 273 14.89 8.48 9.14
C LYS A 273 16.33 7.98 8.96
N GLY A 274 16.96 8.28 7.83
CA GLY A 274 18.34 7.85 7.53
C GLY A 274 18.48 6.32 7.60
N LYS A 275 19.35 5.82 8.49
CA LYS A 275 19.48 4.37 8.79
C LYS A 275 18.58 3.89 9.93
N TRP A 276 17.98 4.82 10.66
CA TRP A 276 17.27 4.51 11.90
C TRP A 276 15.79 4.23 11.67
N LYS A 277 15.30 3.29 12.48
CA LYS A 277 13.89 3.08 12.75
C LYS A 277 13.68 3.07 14.27
N TYR A 278 13.00 4.10 14.76
CA TYR A 278 12.63 4.24 16.16
C TYR A 278 11.18 3.84 16.37
N MET A 279 10.93 2.97 17.34
CA MET A 279 9.61 2.51 17.77
C MET A 279 9.28 3.06 19.15
N HIS A 280 8.33 3.99 19.22
CA HIS A 280 7.78 4.48 20.48
C HIS A 280 6.55 3.64 20.86
N ASN A 281 6.64 2.94 21.99
CA ASN A 281 5.55 2.10 22.51
C ASN A 281 5.01 2.72 23.80
N CYS A 282 3.72 3.07 23.87
CA CYS A 282 3.15 3.70 25.06
C CYS A 282 3.03 2.75 26.26
N GLU A 283 2.96 1.43 26.04
CA GLU A 283 2.71 0.40 27.07
C GLU A 283 3.73 -0.77 26.98
N ALA A 284 4.90 -0.50 26.39
CA ALA A 284 6.05 -1.42 26.31
C ALA A 284 7.35 -0.61 26.18
N PHE A 285 8.51 -1.28 26.19
CA PHE A 285 9.79 -0.61 25.98
C PHE A 285 9.88 -0.03 24.57
N HIS A 286 10.56 1.09 24.43
CA HIS A 286 10.88 1.68 23.13
C HIS A 286 12.02 0.88 22.50
N GLN A 287 12.10 0.89 21.16
CA GLN A 287 13.11 0.13 20.42
C GLN A 287 13.75 1.01 19.35
N LEU A 288 15.02 0.77 19.02
CA LEU A 288 15.73 1.45 17.95
C LEU A 288 16.53 0.43 17.13
N PHE A 289 16.36 0.45 15.81
CA PHE A 289 17.07 -0.44 14.90
C PHE A 289 17.80 0.32 13.79
N ASP A 290 19.04 -0.10 13.50
CA ASP A 290 19.78 0.32 12.30
C ASP A 290 19.38 -0.61 11.14
N ILE A 291 18.35 -0.24 10.40
CA ILE A 291 17.74 -1.11 9.38
C ILE A 291 18.64 -1.36 8.15
N ILE A 292 19.76 -0.65 8.03
CA ILE A 292 20.70 -0.85 6.92
C ILE A 292 21.62 -2.03 7.20
N VAL A 293 22.13 -2.14 8.43
CA VAL A 293 23.04 -3.23 8.82
C VAL A 293 22.32 -4.36 9.57
N ASP A 294 21.19 -4.06 10.21
CA ASP A 294 20.27 -4.99 10.86
C ASP A 294 18.85 -4.84 10.26
N PRO A 295 18.66 -5.23 8.99
CA PRO A 295 17.35 -5.18 8.34
C PRO A 295 16.33 -6.13 9.00
N ASP A 296 16.81 -7.08 9.81
CA ASP A 296 15.96 -8.04 10.49
C ASP A 296 15.45 -7.58 11.85
N GLU A 297 15.91 -6.43 12.35
CA GLU A 297 15.50 -5.85 13.63
C GLU A 297 15.78 -6.80 14.80
N LEU A 298 17.00 -7.35 14.86
CA LEU A 298 17.43 -8.30 15.89
C LEU A 298 18.17 -7.64 17.05
N ASP A 299 18.77 -6.48 16.82
CA ASP A 299 19.69 -5.81 17.73
C ASP A 299 19.15 -4.43 18.12
N ASP A 300 18.50 -4.37 19.28
CA ASP A 300 17.91 -3.13 19.79
C ASP A 300 18.99 -2.18 20.33
N ARG A 301 19.12 -1.03 19.67
CA ARG A 301 20.11 0.01 19.94
C ARG A 301 19.60 1.14 20.81
N HIS A 302 18.38 1.03 21.35
CA HIS A 302 17.74 2.13 22.08
C HIS A 302 18.59 2.65 23.26
N GLU A 303 19.15 1.75 24.07
CA GLU A 303 19.98 2.16 25.22
C GLU A 303 21.39 2.61 24.82
N SER A 304 21.91 2.09 23.71
CA SER A 304 23.29 2.34 23.27
C SER A 304 23.46 3.63 22.45
N GLU A 305 22.37 4.16 21.88
CA GLU A 305 22.41 5.32 20.96
C GLU A 305 21.49 6.46 21.46
N PRO A 306 21.69 7.00 22.68
CA PRO A 306 20.76 7.93 23.31
C PRO A 306 20.62 9.29 22.59
N GLU A 307 21.66 9.73 21.87
CA GLU A 307 21.61 10.98 21.10
C GLU A 307 20.67 10.83 19.88
N ASP A 308 20.80 9.75 19.12
CA ASP A 308 19.91 9.44 18.00
C ASP A 308 18.47 9.23 18.45
N VAL A 309 18.25 8.55 19.59
CA VAL A 309 16.92 8.41 20.19
C VAL A 309 16.32 9.77 20.50
N ALA A 310 17.06 10.66 21.17
CA ALA A 310 16.57 11.99 21.52
C ALA A 310 16.21 12.82 20.26
N ASP A 311 16.93 12.63 19.17
CA ASP A 311 16.65 13.27 17.88
C ASP A 311 15.37 12.75 17.24
N LEU A 312 15.20 11.42 17.19
CA LEU A 312 14.02 10.75 16.63
C LEU A 312 12.76 10.99 17.47
N GLU A 313 12.90 11.15 18.79
CA GLU A 313 11.80 11.58 19.65
C GLU A 313 11.34 13.01 19.35
N ARG A 314 12.27 13.91 19.00
CA ARG A 314 11.90 15.28 18.59
C ARG A 314 11.14 15.26 17.26
N GLU A 315 11.56 14.43 16.32
CA GLU A 315 10.82 14.20 15.07
C GLU A 315 9.39 13.69 15.35
N LEU A 316 9.26 12.69 16.23
CA LEU A 316 7.94 12.18 16.64
C LEU A 316 7.07 13.28 17.26
N LYS A 317 7.61 14.05 18.20
CA LYS A 317 6.92 15.14 18.89
C LYS A 317 6.55 16.31 17.98
N ALA A 318 7.25 16.47 16.85
CA ALA A 318 6.89 17.44 15.81
C ALA A 318 5.65 17.00 15.00
N VAL A 319 5.41 15.69 14.90
CA VAL A 319 4.25 15.13 14.19
C VAL A 319 3.03 15.02 15.12
N CYS A 320 3.20 14.46 16.32
CA CYS A 320 2.09 14.27 17.27
C CYS A 320 2.57 14.23 18.73
N ASP A 321 1.62 14.32 19.68
CA ASP A 321 1.84 14.01 21.11
C ASP A 321 1.42 12.54 21.34
N PRO A 322 2.36 11.59 21.51
CA PRO A 322 2.05 10.16 21.64
C PRO A 322 1.10 9.86 22.80
N ASP A 323 1.26 10.55 23.92
CA ASP A 323 0.42 10.35 25.10
C ASP A 323 -1.00 10.88 24.87
N ALA A 324 -1.14 12.03 24.21
CA ALA A 324 -2.43 12.57 23.85
C ALA A 324 -3.16 11.67 22.85
N GLU A 325 -2.47 11.17 21.83
CA GLU A 325 -3.04 10.24 20.85
C GLU A 325 -3.43 8.91 21.50
N ASN A 326 -2.59 8.37 22.40
CA ASN A 326 -2.93 7.17 23.15
C ASN A 326 -4.20 7.35 24.00
N ARG A 327 -4.32 8.49 24.71
CA ARG A 327 -5.56 8.83 25.44
C ARG A 327 -6.76 8.99 24.51
N ARG A 328 -6.59 9.56 23.31
CA ARG A 328 -7.68 9.67 22.31
C ARG A 328 -8.13 8.29 21.85
N ALA A 329 -7.19 7.38 21.57
CA ALA A 329 -7.47 6.00 21.21
C ALA A 329 -8.30 5.30 22.29
N TYR A 330 -7.87 5.33 23.56
CA TYR A 330 -8.63 4.72 24.65
C TYR A 330 -10.04 5.30 24.82
N ARG A 331 -10.22 6.61 24.67
CA ARG A 331 -11.55 7.24 24.75
C ARG A 331 -12.49 6.78 23.65
N ALA A 332 -12.00 6.65 22.42
CA ALA A 332 -12.83 6.16 21.33
C ALA A 332 -13.12 4.65 21.47
N ALA A 333 -12.22 3.87 22.08
CA ALA A 333 -12.42 2.46 22.39
C ALA A 333 -13.60 2.25 23.34
N THR A 334 -13.55 2.94 24.47
CA THR A 334 -14.53 2.86 25.55
C THR A 334 -15.90 3.41 25.13
N ARG A 335 -15.95 4.43 24.27
CA ARG A 335 -17.21 4.90 23.67
C ARG A 335 -17.88 3.85 22.80
N CYS A 336 -17.09 3.12 22.02
CA CYS A 336 -17.64 2.07 21.15
C CYS A 336 -18.27 0.93 21.96
N ASP A 337 -17.65 0.54 23.08
CA ASP A 337 -18.13 -0.55 23.93
C ASP A 337 -19.45 -0.21 24.64
N ARG A 338 -19.64 1.06 25.05
CA ARG A 338 -20.90 1.55 25.65
C ARG A 338 -22.08 1.62 24.66
N GLY A 339 -21.81 1.68 23.36
CA GLY A 339 -22.84 1.67 22.29
C GLY A 339 -23.31 0.27 21.90
N SER A 340 -22.51 -0.76 22.18
CA SER A 340 -22.84 -2.17 21.95
C SER A 340 -23.58 -2.77 23.15
N ARG A 341 -24.84 -2.35 23.39
CA ARG A 341 -25.74 -3.19 24.19
C ARG A 341 -25.91 -4.54 23.49
N PRO A 342 -25.78 -5.68 24.18
CA PRO A 342 -26.08 -6.97 23.57
C PRO A 342 -27.54 -6.92 23.11
N ARG A 343 -27.79 -7.14 21.81
CA ARG A 343 -29.15 -7.44 21.35
C ARG A 343 -29.53 -8.74 22.04
N ASN A 344 -30.33 -8.59 23.09
CA ASN A 344 -30.90 -9.68 23.85
C ASN A 344 -31.78 -10.48 22.87
N THR A 345 -31.24 -11.56 22.29
CA THR A 345 -31.99 -12.50 21.47
C THR A 345 -32.84 -13.39 22.38
N SER A 346 -33.79 -12.76 23.06
CA SER A 346 -34.85 -13.47 23.78
C SER A 346 -36.09 -12.59 23.84
N ARG A 347 -36.91 -12.62 22.79
CA ARG A 347 -38.38 -12.76 22.89
C ARG A 347 -39.09 -12.75 21.53
N ARG A 348 -39.85 -13.83 21.36
CA ARG A 348 -41.15 -13.95 20.66
C ARG A 348 -41.13 -13.98 19.13
N SER A 349 -41.09 -15.21 18.64
CA SER A 349 -41.91 -15.68 17.54
C SER A 349 -43.37 -15.24 17.69
N ARG A 350 -43.80 -14.22 16.94
CA ARG A 350 -45.17 -14.06 16.47
C ARG A 350 -45.10 -13.52 15.05
N GLY A 351 -45.63 -14.30 14.11
CA GLY A 351 -45.44 -14.10 12.69
C GLY A 351 -46.10 -12.84 12.15
N PHE A 352 -45.60 -12.41 10.99
CA PHE A 352 -46.41 -11.82 9.95
C PHE A 352 -45.87 -12.27 8.60
N SER A 353 -46.82 -12.46 7.70
CA SER A 353 -46.80 -13.12 6.40
C SER A 353 -45.80 -12.57 5.39
N ARG A 354 -45.29 -13.48 4.54
CA ARG A 354 -44.72 -13.16 3.23
C ARG A 354 -45.72 -12.33 2.42
N VAL A 355 -45.28 -11.18 1.90
CA VAL A 355 -45.88 -10.56 0.72
C VAL A 355 -44.80 -10.53 -0.34
N SER A 356 -45.00 -11.39 -1.34
CA SER A 356 -44.40 -11.29 -2.66
C SER A 356 -45.01 -10.13 -3.42
N SER A 357 -44.20 -9.37 -4.16
CA SER A 357 -44.66 -8.73 -5.38
C SER A 357 -43.47 -8.52 -6.31
N ASP A 358 -43.44 -9.34 -7.36
CA ASP A 358 -42.85 -9.01 -8.65
C ASP A 358 -43.32 -7.64 -9.11
N PHE A 359 -42.44 -6.89 -9.79
CA PHE A 359 -42.88 -6.04 -10.90
C PHE A 359 -41.78 -5.91 -11.96
N SER A 360 -42.23 -6.09 -13.19
CA SER A 360 -41.52 -6.19 -14.44
C SER A 360 -41.20 -4.83 -15.09
N THR A 361 -40.32 -4.92 -16.08
CA THR A 361 -39.92 -3.96 -17.13
C THR A 361 -41.00 -2.98 -17.66
N MET A 362 -40.64 -1.70 -17.83
CA MET A 362 -40.69 -0.92 -19.09
C MET A 362 -40.46 0.59 -18.85
N GLY A 363 -39.81 1.27 -19.81
CA GLY A 363 -39.91 2.72 -19.97
C GLY A 363 -38.66 3.43 -20.51
N ARG A 364 -38.54 3.54 -21.83
CA ARG A 364 -37.66 4.52 -22.50
C ARG A 364 -38.27 5.92 -22.39
N CYS A 365 -37.43 6.93 -22.19
CA CYS A 365 -37.58 8.32 -22.67
C CYS A 365 -36.15 8.89 -22.71
N GLY A 366 -35.61 9.44 -23.79
CA GLY A 366 -36.19 10.49 -24.63
C GLY A 366 -35.52 11.81 -24.24
N ALA A 367 -34.70 12.36 -25.13
CA ALA A 367 -33.73 13.44 -24.91
C ALA A 367 -34.33 14.85 -24.69
N GLN A 368 -33.42 15.78 -24.33
CA GLN A 368 -33.31 17.19 -24.79
C GLN A 368 -33.48 18.37 -23.79
N TYR A 369 -32.42 19.21 -23.82
CA TYR A 369 -32.27 20.66 -23.62
C TYR A 369 -32.62 21.34 -22.28
N LEU A 370 -31.64 22.08 -21.71
CA LEU A 370 -31.53 23.54 -21.92
C LEU A 370 -30.26 24.13 -21.29
N ALA A 371 -29.60 24.98 -22.07
CA ALA A 371 -28.53 25.86 -21.66
C ALA A 371 -29.06 26.97 -20.74
N ALA A 372 -28.27 27.34 -19.74
CA ALA A 372 -28.38 28.63 -19.06
C ALA A 372 -26.98 29.21 -18.90
N SER A 373 -26.65 30.13 -19.81
CA SER A 373 -25.57 31.09 -19.70
C SER A 373 -25.86 32.05 -18.55
N GLN A 374 -24.93 32.25 -17.63
CA GLN A 374 -24.83 33.51 -16.90
C GLN A 374 -23.40 34.03 -16.97
N LYS A 375 -23.29 35.16 -17.68
CA LYS A 375 -22.17 36.10 -17.64
C LYS A 375 -22.04 36.62 -16.21
N MET A 376 -20.84 36.68 -15.67
CA MET A 376 -20.46 37.71 -14.71
C MET A 376 -19.14 38.32 -15.16
N GLU A 377 -19.22 39.63 -15.38
CA GLU A 377 -18.16 40.50 -15.83
C GLU A 377 -17.12 40.74 -14.71
N MET A 378 -15.90 41.01 -15.15
CA MET A 378 -14.77 41.48 -14.34
C MET A 378 -15.09 42.80 -13.61
N PRO A 379 -14.23 43.19 -12.65
CA PRO A 379 -13.43 44.36 -12.96
C PRO A 379 -11.92 44.16 -12.80
N CYS A 380 -11.25 44.67 -13.82
CA CYS A 380 -9.84 44.94 -13.94
C CYS A 380 -9.38 45.97 -12.88
N SER A 381 -8.24 45.73 -12.23
CA SER A 381 -7.38 46.83 -11.78
C SER A 381 -5.92 46.51 -12.11
N ARG A 382 -5.33 47.42 -12.89
CA ARG A 382 -3.94 47.46 -13.32
C ARG A 382 -3.08 47.98 -12.17
N HIS A 383 -1.88 47.42 -11.98
CA HIS A 383 -0.70 48.23 -11.72
C HIS A 383 0.55 47.62 -12.39
N LEU A 384 1.27 48.51 -13.07
CA LEU A 384 2.49 48.30 -13.85
C LEU A 384 3.68 48.90 -13.09
N SER A 385 4.80 48.20 -13.03
CA SER A 385 6.17 48.72 -13.25
C SER A 385 7.13 47.51 -13.13
N ARG A 386 7.76 47.05 -14.22
CA ARG A 386 8.95 47.52 -14.97
C ARG A 386 10.30 47.25 -14.30
N SER A 387 11.18 46.72 -15.17
CA SER A 387 12.66 46.73 -15.16
C SER A 387 13.34 45.55 -14.43
N SER A 388 14.45 44.97 -14.87
CA SER A 388 15.21 44.86 -16.13
C SER A 388 16.54 44.15 -15.79
N GLY A 389 17.14 43.43 -16.75
CA GLY A 389 18.54 42.96 -16.72
C GLY A 389 18.70 41.57 -16.10
N GLY A 390 19.48 40.63 -16.64
CA GLY A 390 20.49 40.65 -17.69
C GLY A 390 21.54 39.58 -17.36
N MET A 391 21.84 38.72 -18.34
CA MET A 391 23.06 37.90 -18.56
C MET A 391 23.79 37.25 -17.35
N ALA A 392 24.04 35.94 -17.41
CA ALA A 392 25.29 35.37 -17.98
C ALA A 392 25.45 33.88 -17.64
N MET A 393 26.06 33.16 -18.58
CA MET A 393 26.49 31.77 -18.45
C MET A 393 27.71 31.61 -17.52
N ALA A 394 27.83 30.44 -16.90
CA ALA A 394 29.13 29.80 -16.71
C ALA A 394 29.00 28.26 -16.74
N ARG A 395 29.52 27.68 -17.82
CA ARG A 395 29.93 26.27 -17.90
C ARG A 395 31.23 26.12 -17.13
N GLN A 396 31.42 25.04 -16.36
CA GLN A 396 32.74 24.48 -16.12
C GLN A 396 32.69 22.95 -15.99
N ARG A 397 33.71 22.34 -16.58
CA ARG A 397 33.87 20.92 -16.91
C ARG A 397 34.49 20.14 -15.75
N LEU A 398 34.16 18.85 -15.75
CA LEU A 398 34.81 17.69 -15.14
C LEU A 398 36.35 17.68 -15.21
N ILE A 399 37.00 17.15 -14.15
CA ILE A 399 38.17 16.24 -14.21
C ILE A 399 38.08 15.25 -13.00
N PRO A 400 38.37 13.93 -13.18
CA PRO A 400 38.19 12.89 -12.18
C PRO A 400 39.47 12.60 -11.36
N ILE A 401 39.29 12.09 -10.14
CA ILE A 401 40.36 11.41 -9.37
C ILE A 401 39.78 10.10 -8.85
N GLY A 402 40.39 9.00 -9.27
CA GLY A 402 40.04 7.66 -8.82
C GLY A 402 40.75 7.29 -7.52
N SER A 403 40.11 6.43 -6.74
CA SER A 403 40.78 5.58 -5.77
C SER A 403 39.98 4.29 -5.60
N SER A 404 40.66 3.20 -5.94
CA SER A 404 40.25 1.81 -5.77
C SER A 404 39.90 1.49 -4.32
N CYS A 405 38.77 0.84 -4.10
CA CYS A 405 38.56 0.05 -2.89
C CYS A 405 37.94 -1.30 -3.27
N SER A 406 38.72 -2.34 -3.02
CA SER A 406 38.36 -3.76 -3.15
C SER A 406 37.29 -4.09 -2.11
N ALA A 407 36.09 -4.44 -2.56
CA ALA A 407 35.04 -4.99 -1.71
C ALA A 407 34.78 -6.45 -2.12
N THR A 408 35.01 -7.34 -1.16
CA THR A 408 34.83 -8.78 -1.24
C THR A 408 33.32 -9.09 -1.27
N PHE A 409 32.85 -9.60 -2.41
CA PHE A 409 31.46 -10.08 -2.54
C PHE A 409 31.28 -11.36 -1.72
N ARG A 410 30.50 -11.29 -0.63
CA ARG A 410 29.84 -12.47 -0.05
C ARG A 410 28.49 -12.66 -0.75
N LYS A 411 28.26 -13.86 -1.27
CA LYS A 411 27.00 -14.28 -1.89
C LYS A 411 25.91 -14.32 -0.81
N HIS A 412 24.98 -13.37 -0.86
CA HIS A 412 23.66 -13.52 -0.27
C HIS A 412 22.70 -13.98 -1.36
N SER A 413 21.99 -15.08 -1.09
CA SER A 413 20.95 -15.63 -1.94
C SER A 413 19.69 -14.77 -1.80
N SER A 414 19.69 -13.59 -2.40
CA SER A 414 18.45 -12.90 -2.74
C SER A 414 17.81 -13.66 -3.89
N VAL A 415 16.66 -14.29 -3.67
CA VAL A 415 15.79 -14.78 -4.75
C VAL A 415 15.23 -13.54 -5.47
N VAL A 416 16.02 -12.98 -6.37
CA VAL A 416 15.54 -12.13 -7.45
C VAL A 416 14.84 -13.09 -8.39
N VAL A 417 13.50 -13.08 -8.40
CA VAL A 417 12.75 -13.63 -9.52
C VAL A 417 13.08 -12.74 -10.72
N SER A 418 14.13 -13.10 -11.46
CA SER A 418 14.42 -12.47 -12.74
C SER A 418 13.36 -12.95 -13.73
N GLY A 419 12.24 -12.24 -13.78
CA GLY A 419 11.38 -12.26 -14.94
C GLY A 419 12.18 -11.72 -16.12
N LYS A 420 12.77 -12.63 -16.92
CA LYS A 420 13.29 -12.27 -18.24
C LYS A 420 12.11 -11.71 -19.04
N LEU A 421 12.03 -10.39 -19.16
CA LEU A 421 11.27 -9.75 -20.23
C LEU A 421 11.81 -10.30 -21.56
N LEU A 422 11.11 -11.28 -22.12
CA LEU A 422 11.28 -11.69 -23.51
C LEU A 422 10.72 -10.57 -24.39
N CYS A 423 11.54 -9.56 -24.62
CA CYS A 423 11.31 -8.53 -25.63
C CYS A 423 11.28 -9.19 -27.01
N ARG A 424 10.09 -9.60 -27.48
CA ARG A 424 9.87 -9.98 -28.87
C ARG A 424 9.90 -8.72 -29.72
N SER A 425 11.08 -8.37 -30.23
CA SER A 425 11.21 -7.39 -31.31
C SER A 425 10.55 -7.95 -32.58
N ARG A 426 9.29 -7.59 -32.85
CA ARG A 426 8.75 -7.65 -34.21
C ARG A 426 9.12 -6.36 -34.92
N LEU A 427 10.25 -6.40 -35.62
CA LEU A 427 10.54 -5.45 -36.69
C LEU A 427 9.43 -5.60 -37.74
N LYS A 428 8.55 -4.60 -37.84
CA LYS A 428 7.67 -4.43 -38.99
C LYS A 428 8.47 -3.73 -40.07
N ASP A 429 8.97 -4.51 -41.04
CA ASP A 429 9.42 -3.99 -42.32
C ASP A 429 8.25 -3.25 -42.98
N ARG A 430 8.41 -1.92 -43.12
CA ARG A 430 7.60 -1.08 -44.01
C ARG A 430 8.46 -0.76 -45.23
N SER A 431 8.46 -1.63 -46.23
CA SER A 431 8.93 -1.29 -47.56
C SER A 431 7.79 -0.62 -48.34
N PHE A 432 7.94 0.68 -48.53
CA PHE A 432 7.21 1.45 -49.55
C PHE A 432 7.67 0.98 -50.93
N GLY A 433 6.75 0.45 -51.74
CA GLY A 433 6.98 0.33 -53.18
C GLY A 433 6.82 1.69 -53.88
N PRO A 434 7.47 1.87 -55.05
CA PRO A 434 6.72 2.44 -56.15
C PRO A 434 6.93 1.74 -57.50
N LYS A 435 5.80 1.56 -58.18
CA LYS A 435 5.49 1.79 -59.60
C LYS A 435 6.28 1.05 -60.71
N ALA A 436 5.48 0.25 -61.43
CA ALA A 436 5.16 0.31 -62.86
C ALA A 436 6.19 -0.16 -63.91
N THR A 437 5.56 -0.85 -64.90
CA THR A 437 6.02 -1.44 -66.17
C THR A 437 6.89 -2.67 -66.12
#